data_AF-A0A3M1S7H6-F1
#
_entry.id   AF-A0A3M1S7H6-F1
#
_cell.length_a   1.000
_cell.length_b   1.000
_cell.length_c   1.000
_cell.angle_alpha   90.00
_cell.angle_beta   90.00
_cell.angle_gamma   90.00
#
_symmetry.space_group_name_H-M   'P 1'
#
loop_
_entity.id
_entity.type
_entity.pdbx_description
1 polymer ?
#
loop_
_entity_poly.entity_id
_entity_poly.type
_entity_poly.pdbx_seq_one_letter_code
_entity_poly.pdbx_strand_id
1 'polypeptide(L)' 'MRQKWYAPLLIGLLLAIVVGCGDNFPSEFPAPDFTLKSPITGKKTSLSDYKGTPLILYWFTSW' A
#
# COMPACT_ATOMS: atom_id res chain seq x y z
N MET A 1 -22.99 -40.04 -16.30
CA MET A 1 -21.92 -39.22 -16.92
C MET A 1 -22.09 -37.74 -16.53
N ARG A 2 -21.64 -37.31 -15.34
CA ARG A 2 -21.91 -35.96 -14.80
C ARG A 2 -20.65 -35.22 -14.30
N GLN A 3 -19.46 -35.75 -14.57
CA GLN A 3 -18.20 -35.36 -13.92
C GLN A 3 -17.32 -34.38 -14.74
N LYS A 4 -17.61 -34.17 -16.03
CA LYS A 4 -16.70 -33.44 -16.94
C LYS A 4 -16.95 -31.94 -17.08
N TRP A 5 -18.01 -31.38 -16.49
CA TRP A 5 -18.40 -29.98 -16.68
C TRP A 5 -17.76 -29.01 -15.68
N TYR A 6 -17.27 -29.52 -14.55
CA TYR A 6 -16.60 -28.70 -13.52
C TYR A 6 -15.14 -28.39 -13.86
N ALA A 7 -14.50 -29.24 -14.67
CA ALA A 7 -13.12 -29.07 -15.11
C ALA A 7 -12.88 -27.76 -15.89
N PRO A 8 -13.65 -27.39 -16.92
CA PRO A 8 -13.45 -26.12 -17.61
C PRO A 8 -13.78 -24.91 -16.71
N LEU A 9 -14.73 -25.06 -15.79
CA LEU A 9 -15.07 -24.02 -14.80
C LEU A 9 -13.92 -23.74 -13.83
N LEU A 10 -13.30 -24.79 -13.31
CA LEU A 10 -12.14 -24.66 -12.42
C LEU A 10 -10.92 -24.10 -13.15
N ILE A 11 -10.69 -24.51 -14.40
CA ILE A 11 -9.60 -23.97 -15.23
C ILE A 11 -9.83 -22.47 -15.51
N GLY A 12 -11.06 -22.07 -15.86
CA GLY A 12 -11.40 -20.66 -16.08
C GLY A 12 -11.24 -19.82 -14.81
N LEU A 13 -11.66 -20.34 -13.66
CA LEU A 13 -11.49 -19.68 -12.36
C LEU A 13 -10.02 -19.49 -12.00
N LEU A 14 -9.19 -20.53 -12.20
CA LEU A 14 -7.75 -20.47 -11.95
C LEU A 14 -7.06 -19.44 -12.85
N LEU A 15 -7.43 -19.39 -14.13
CA LEU A 15 -6.92 -18.38 -15.07
C LEU A 15 -7.29 -16.95 -14.64
N ALA A 16 -8.53 -16.74 -14.18
CA ALA A 16 -8.96 -15.44 -13.68
C ALA A 16 -8.19 -14.99 -12.43
N ILE A 17 -7.87 -15.91 -11.51
CA ILE A 17 -7.09 -15.62 -10.30
C ILE A 17 -5.66 -15.23 -10.68
N VAL A 18 -5.02 -15.95 -11.61
CA VAL A 18 -3.64 -15.66 -12.04
C VAL A 18 -3.54 -14.30 -12.75
N VAL A 19 -4.51 -13.94 -13.59
CA VAL A 19 -4.53 -12.64 -14.29
C VAL A 19 -4.88 -11.48 -13.36
N GLY A 20 -5.66 -11.72 -12.31
CA GLY A 20 -6.01 -10.72 -11.30
C GLY A 20 -4.86 -10.30 -10.37
N CYS A 21 -3.82 -11.13 -10.24
CA CYS A 21 -2.62 -10.84 -9.45
C CYS A 21 -1.55 -10.03 -10.22
N GLY A 22 -1.97 -9.10 -11.08
CA GLY A 22 -1.06 -8.16 -11.73
C GLY A 22 -0.79 -6.95 -10.84
N ASP A 23 0.47 -6.81 -10.40
CA ASP A 23 0.96 -5.67 -9.61
C ASP A 23 0.82 -4.35 -10.38
N ASN A 24 -0.35 -3.73 -10.28
CA ASN A 24 -0.62 -2.38 -10.80
C ASN A 24 -0.28 -1.30 -9.77
N PHE A 25 0.69 -1.56 -8.90
CA PHE A 25 1.17 -0.52 -8.00
C PHE A 25 1.99 0.48 -8.82
N PRO A 26 1.75 1.79 -8.65
CA PRO A 26 2.59 2.80 -9.26
C PRO A 26 4.05 2.56 -8.84
N SER A 27 4.98 2.91 -9.72
CA SER A 27 6.41 2.87 -9.43
C SER A 27 6.70 3.40 -8.03
N GLU A 28 7.45 2.66 -7.23
CA GLU A 28 7.83 3.06 -5.87
C GLU A 28 8.39 4.50 -5.90
N PHE A 29 7.62 5.43 -5.33
CA PHE A 29 8.03 6.81 -5.18
C PHE A 29 8.42 7.02 -3.71
N PRO A 30 9.71 7.03 -3.37
CA PRO A 30 10.13 7.24 -2.00
C PRO A 30 9.62 8.59 -1.50
N ALA A 31 9.02 8.60 -0.32
CA ALA A 31 8.55 9.84 0.29
C ALA A 31 9.75 10.80 0.50
N PRO A 32 9.60 12.10 0.21
CA PRO A 32 10.63 13.08 0.51
C PRO A 32 10.97 13.10 2.00
N ASP A 33 12.26 13.22 2.31
CA ASP A 33 12.68 13.35 3.70
C ASP A 33 12.20 14.67 4.29
N PHE A 34 11.97 14.69 5.61
CA PHE A 34 11.60 15.87 6.36
C PHE A 34 12.22 15.85 7.74
N THR A 35 12.35 17.05 8.31
CA THR A 35 12.70 17.23 9.71
C THR A 35 11.78 18.29 10.29
N LEU A 36 11.00 17.92 11.29
CA LEU A 36 10.00 18.77 11.92
C LEU A 36 10.28 18.90 13.42
N LYS A 37 9.85 20.02 13.99
CA LYS A 37 9.81 20.21 15.44
C LYS A 37 8.35 20.12 15.88
N SER A 38 8.05 19.20 16.79
CA SER A 38 6.71 19.07 17.36
C SER A 38 6.31 20.39 18.03
N PRO A 39 5.18 21.01 17.66
CA PRO A 39 4.70 22.23 18.31
C PRO A 39 4.31 21.99 19.77
N ILE A 40 3.84 20.77 20.07
CA ILE A 40 3.32 20.39 21.40
C ILE A 40 4.46 19.99 22.35
N THR A 41 5.36 19.12 21.88
CA THR A 41 6.41 18.55 22.75
C THR A 41 7.78 19.22 22.57
N GLY A 42 7.95 20.02 21.52
CA GLY A 42 9.25 20.59 21.14
C GLY A 42 10.26 19.58 20.59
N LYS A 43 9.92 18.28 20.56
CA LYS A 43 10.80 17.21 20.08
C LYS A 43 11.04 17.34 18.57
N LYS A 44 12.30 17.16 18.17
CA LYS A 44 12.68 17.03 16.75
C LYS A 44 12.33 15.63 16.26
N THR A 45 11.74 15.53 15.07
CA THR A 45 11.43 14.25 14.43
C THR A 45 11.73 14.30 12.94
N SER A 46 12.14 13.17 12.38
CA SER A 46 12.42 12.98 10.95
C SER A 46 11.58 11.86 10.37
N LEU A 47 11.48 11.79 9.03
CA LEU A 47 10.84 10.64 8.37
C LEU A 47 11.54 9.32 8.75
N SER A 48 12.87 9.35 8.89
CA SER A 48 13.68 8.18 9.20
C SER A 48 13.35 7.55 10.57
N ASP A 49 12.83 8.34 11.52
CA ASP A 49 12.42 7.86 12.84
C ASP A 49 11.26 6.85 12.77
N TYR A 50 10.51 6.85 11.65
CA TYR A 50 9.30 6.04 11.44
C TYR A 50 9.47 4.93 10.39
N LYS A 51 10.72 4.60 10.03
CA LYS A 51 11.00 3.56 9.03
C LYS A 51 10.30 2.24 9.37
N GLY A 52 9.61 1.66 8.39
CA GLY A 52 8.86 0.41 8.55
C GLY A 52 7.47 0.57 9.18
N THR A 53 7.07 1.79 9.53
CA THR A 53 5.73 2.08 10.08
C THR A 53 4.89 2.83 9.05
N PRO A 54 3.63 2.42 8.78
CA PRO A 54 2.71 3.22 7.98
C PRO A 54 2.47 4.59 8.65
N LEU A 55 2.63 5.66 7.88
CA LEU A 55 2.54 7.03 8.38
C LEU A 55 1.52 7.84 7.58
N ILE A 56 0.71 8.65 8.27
CA ILE A 56 -0.24 9.58 7.66
C ILE A 56 0.22 11.00 7.97
N LEU A 57 0.46 11.80 6.93
CA LEU A 57 0.77 13.22 7.06
C LEU A 57 -0.54 14.03 6.97
N TYR A 58 -0.88 14.73 8.04
CA TYR A 58 -2.02 15.63 8.10
C TYR A 58 -1.55 17.08 8.07
N TRP A 59 -1.75 17.75 6.94
CA TRP A 59 -1.43 19.16 6.76
C TRP A 59 -2.63 20.01 7.12
N PHE A 60 -2.43 21.01 7.98
CA PHE A 60 -3.46 21.99 8.31
C PHE A 60 -2.84 23.37 8.43
N THR A 61 -3.68 24.39 8.28
CA THR A 61 -3.34 25.78 8.50
C THR A 61 -4.16 26.30 9.69
N SER A 62 -3.54 27.10 10.55
CA SER A 62 -4.22 27.87 11.59
C SER A 62 -3.88 29.34 11.40
N TRP A 63 -4.89 30.19 11.43
CA TRP A 63 -4.75 31.65 11.36
C TRP A 63 -4.46 32.27 12.73
#